data_AF-A0A7C3ZLB7-F1
#
_entry.id   AF-A0A7C3ZLB7-F1
#
_cell.length_a   1.000
_cell.length_b   1.000
_cell.length_c   1.000
_cell.angle_alpha   90.00
_cell.angle_beta   90.00
_cell.angle_gamma   90.00
#
_symmetry.space_group_name_H-M   'P 1'
#
loop_
_entity.id
_entity.type
_entity.pdbx_description
1 polymer ?
#
loop_
_entity_poly.entity_id
_entity_poly.type
_entity_poly.pdbx_seq_one_letter_code
_entity_poly.pdbx_strand_id
1 'polypeptide(L)'
;MATKLKDLGNIVNITYGYITKSARIALRLEKSHSNDAFCIAGGTTQSKLNRSYFIKFVRKCNRSLFKANLLKGGRRKVNTIKQAFGFHKFDKVLYDKIECFIYGLRSSGYFDIRHLTGEKINASVKHTNLRLVETFKTRRIALLSSINTGVSEL
;
A
#
# COMPACT_ATOMS: atom_id res chain seq x y z
N MET A 1 21.01 -4.44 -12.88
CA MET A 1 20.94 -3.53 -11.72
C MET A 1 22.27 -3.51 -10.96
N ALA A 2 22.79 -4.67 -10.56
CA ALA A 2 24.11 -4.77 -9.92
C ALA A 2 25.25 -4.14 -10.75
N THR A 3 25.25 -4.34 -12.08
CA THR A 3 26.24 -3.74 -12.98
C THR A 3 26.20 -2.21 -12.93
N LYS A 4 25.01 -1.61 -13.10
CA LYS A 4 24.83 -0.16 -12.99
C LYS A 4 25.28 0.43 -11.65
N LEU A 5 25.12 -0.31 -10.55
CA LEU A 5 25.58 0.13 -9.22
C LEU A 5 27.11 0.09 -9.10
N LYS A 6 27.76 -0.89 -9.73
CA LYS A 6 29.22 -0.94 -9.85
C LYS A 6 29.76 0.19 -10.72
N ASP A 7 29.08 0.49 -11.83
CA ASP A 7 29.43 1.60 -12.73
C ASP A 7 29.36 2.97 -12.02
N LEU A 8 28.48 3.09 -11.02
CA LEU A 8 28.37 4.27 -10.14
C LEU A 8 29.42 4.29 -9.01
N GLY A 9 30.37 3.36 -8.99
CA GLY A 9 31.45 3.30 -8.00
C GLY A 9 31.08 2.68 -6.66
N ASN A 10 29.93 2.00 -6.54
CA ASN A 10 29.55 1.35 -5.28
C ASN A 10 30.20 -0.03 -5.12
N ILE A 11 30.51 -0.41 -3.88
CA ILE A 11 30.92 -1.78 -3.54
C ILE A 11 29.67 -2.67 -3.58
N VAL A 12 29.64 -3.61 -4.52
CA VAL A 12 28.48 -4.48 -4.75
C VAL A 12 28.90 -5.94 -4.65
N ASN A 13 28.41 -6.62 -3.61
CA ASN A 13 28.51 -8.06 -3.46
C ASN A 13 27.19 -8.73 -3.88
N ILE A 14 27.29 -9.85 -4.59
CA ILE A 14 26.13 -10.64 -5.04
C ILE A 14 26.05 -11.87 -4.14
N THR A 15 24.85 -12.24 -3.74
CA THR A 15 24.58 -13.44 -2.95
C THR A 15 23.36 -14.16 -3.52
N TYR A 16 23.27 -15.46 -3.28
CA TYR A 16 22.21 -16.32 -3.79
C TYR A 16 21.19 -16.66 -2.70
N GLY A 17 19.95 -16.92 -3.12
CA GLY A 17 18.84 -17.19 -2.21
C GLY A 17 19.02 -18.44 -1.35
N TYR A 18 19.79 -19.43 -1.80
CA TYR A 18 20.04 -20.64 -1.00
C TYR A 18 20.98 -20.35 0.20
N ILE A 19 21.94 -19.45 0.04
CA ILE A 19 22.87 -19.01 1.10
C ILE A 19 22.11 -18.18 2.13
N THR A 20 21.28 -17.23 1.69
CA THR A 20 20.48 -16.41 2.61
C THR A 20 19.41 -17.23 3.32
N LYS A 21 18.86 -18.26 2.66
CA LYS A 21 17.92 -19.20 3.29
C LYS A 21 18.58 -20.00 4.41
N SER A 22 19.80 -20.52 4.22
CA SER A 22 20.49 -21.28 5.28
C SER A 22 20.82 -20.38 6.48
N ALA A 23 21.31 -19.16 6.23
CA ALA A 23 21.55 -18.16 7.27
C ALA A 23 20.26 -17.82 8.05
N ARG A 24 19.14 -17.63 7.36
CA ARG A 24 17.83 -17.36 7.98
C ARG A 24 17.40 -18.48 8.92
N ILE A 25 17.58 -19.74 8.50
CA ILE A 25 17.24 -20.93 9.30
C ILE A 25 18.15 -21.03 10.53
N ALA A 26 19.46 -20.80 10.36
CA ALA A 26 20.41 -20.78 11.47
C ALA A 26 20.06 -19.71 12.53
N LEU A 27 19.58 -18.54 12.08
CA LEU A 27 19.09 -17.45 12.92
C LEU A 27 17.67 -17.65 13.45
N ARG A 28 17.00 -18.77 13.13
CA ARG A 28 15.62 -19.10 13.52
C ARG A 28 14.60 -18.00 13.18
N LEU A 29 14.80 -17.31 12.05
CA LEU A 29 13.92 -16.24 11.60
C LEU A 29 12.80 -16.78 10.70
N GLU A 30 11.58 -16.30 10.91
CA GLU A 30 10.46 -16.57 10.01
C GLU A 30 10.69 -15.97 8.62
N LYS A 31 10.05 -16.57 7.61
CA LYS A 31 10.10 -16.09 6.24
C LYS A 31 9.35 -14.77 6.13
N SER A 32 10.09 -13.68 5.92
CA SER A 32 9.54 -12.38 5.57
C SER A 32 10.53 -11.61 4.71
N HIS A 33 10.05 -10.68 3.87
CA HIS A 33 10.92 -9.84 3.06
C HIS A 33 11.93 -9.04 3.91
N SER A 34 11.51 -8.57 5.09
CA SER A 34 12.38 -7.83 6.01
C SER A 34 13.46 -8.74 6.61
N ASN A 35 13.12 -9.96 7.00
CA ASN A 35 14.10 -10.92 7.53
C ASN A 35 15.08 -11.40 6.46
N ASP A 36 14.62 -11.58 5.22
CA ASP A 36 15.49 -11.93 4.09
C ASP A 36 16.49 -10.79 3.81
N ALA A 37 16.04 -9.54 3.81
CA ALA A 37 16.91 -8.37 3.67
C ALA A 37 17.90 -8.24 4.84
N PHE A 38 17.46 -8.54 6.05
CA PHE A 38 18.32 -8.57 7.24
C PHE A 38 19.43 -9.62 7.13
N CYS A 39 19.11 -10.82 6.63
CA CYS A 39 20.11 -11.86 6.37
C CYS A 39 21.11 -11.44 5.29
N ILE A 40 20.64 -10.75 4.22
CA ILE A 40 21.52 -10.19 3.18
C ILE A 40 22.49 -9.15 3.76
N ALA A 41 22.06 -8.40 4.78
CA ALA A 41 22.89 -7.38 5.44
C ALA A 41 23.92 -7.95 6.45
N GLY A 42 23.94 -9.27 6.72
CA GLY A 42 24.86 -9.90 7.68
C GLY A 42 24.21 -10.34 8.99
N GLY A 43 22.92 -10.05 9.20
CA GLY A 43 22.00 -10.77 10.09
C GLY A 43 22.29 -10.87 11.59
N THR A 44 23.40 -10.33 12.10
CA THR A 44 23.84 -10.56 13.50
C THR A 44 24.36 -9.31 14.18
N THR A 45 25.05 -8.44 13.46
CA THR A 45 25.67 -7.22 14.02
C THR A 45 24.71 -6.04 14.10
N GLN A 46 23.59 -6.06 13.39
CA GLN A 46 22.69 -4.91 13.28
C GLN A 46 21.43 -5.05 14.13
N SER A 47 21.04 -3.96 14.80
CA SER A 47 19.74 -3.86 15.48
C SER A 47 18.61 -3.66 14.47
N LYS A 48 17.52 -4.42 14.58
CA LYS A 48 16.31 -4.22 13.77
C LYS A 48 15.58 -2.95 14.22
N LEU A 49 15.13 -2.14 13.26
CA LEU A 49 14.27 -1.00 13.56
C LEU A 49 12.87 -1.51 13.94
N ASN A 50 12.31 -1.02 15.05
CA ASN A 50 10.96 -1.39 15.50
C ASN A 50 9.84 -0.67 14.70
N ARG A 51 10.14 -0.18 13.50
CA ARG A 51 9.17 0.50 12.63
C ARG A 51 9.13 -0.21 11.30
N SER A 52 7.96 -0.75 10.98
CA SER A 52 7.70 -1.36 9.69
C SER A 52 6.78 -0.47 8.86
N TYR A 53 7.06 -0.39 7.56
CA TYR A 53 6.21 0.32 6.60
C TYR A 53 5.51 -0.71 5.71
N PHE A 54 4.20 -0.54 5.54
CA PHE A 54 3.45 -1.25 4.52
C PHE A 54 3.46 -0.42 3.24
N ILE A 55 3.98 -1.02 2.17
CA ILE A 55 4.05 -0.38 0.85
C ILE A 55 3.12 -1.13 -0.10
N LYS A 56 2.21 -0.40 -0.73
CA LYS A 56 1.28 -0.95 -1.73
C LYS A 56 1.39 -0.18 -3.03
N PHE A 57 1.64 -0.90 -4.11
CA PHE A 57 1.55 -0.34 -5.46
C PHE A 57 0.11 -0.41 -5.94
N VAL A 58 -0.42 0.76 -6.27
CA VAL A 58 -1.81 0.94 -6.64
C VAL A 58 -1.89 1.45 -8.07
N ARG A 59 -2.76 0.82 -8.86
CA ARG A 59 -3.06 1.27 -10.21
C ARG A 59 -3.85 2.58 -10.19
N LYS A 60 -3.48 3.53 -11.06
CA LYS A 60 -4.17 4.82 -11.20
C LYS A 60 -5.56 4.67 -11.81
N CYS A 61 -5.67 3.86 -12.87
CA CYS A 61 -6.90 3.70 -13.65
C CYS A 61 -7.25 2.21 -13.87
N ASN A 62 -8.52 1.96 -14.18
CA ASN A 62 -8.92 0.68 -14.78
C ASN A 62 -8.31 0.54 -16.18
N ARG A 63 -7.88 -0.67 -16.57
CA ARG A 63 -7.32 -0.94 -17.92
C ARG A 63 -8.34 -0.75 -19.04
N SER A 64 -9.64 -0.80 -18.70
CA SER A 64 -10.73 -0.45 -19.61
C SER A 64 -11.52 0.75 -19.07
N LEU A 65 -11.77 1.72 -19.95
CA LEU A 65 -12.59 2.90 -19.67
C LEU A 65 -14.07 2.54 -19.53
N PHE A 66 -14.53 1.52 -20.25
CA PHE A 66 -15.92 1.08 -20.28
C PHE A 66 -16.11 -0.31 -19.68
N LYS A 67 -17.31 -0.60 -19.18
CA LYS A 67 -17.73 -1.97 -18.85
C LYS A 67 -17.85 -2.79 -20.14
N ALA A 68 -17.64 -4.10 -20.03
CA ALA A 68 -17.73 -5.02 -21.16
C ALA A 68 -19.17 -5.09 -21.73
N ASN A 69 -20.16 -5.12 -20.82
CA ASN A 69 -21.57 -5.22 -21.19
C ASN A 69 -22.13 -3.87 -21.66
N LEU A 70 -22.94 -3.92 -22.72
CA LEU A 70 -23.68 -2.78 -23.26
C LEU A 70 -24.94 -2.53 -22.43
N LEU A 71 -25.36 -1.26 -22.36
CA LEU A 71 -26.66 -0.86 -21.85
C LEU A 71 -27.71 -0.98 -22.96
N LYS A 72 -28.99 -0.96 -22.58
CA LYS A 72 -30.10 -0.85 -23.54
C LYS A 72 -29.87 0.35 -24.47
N GLY A 73 -29.96 0.12 -25.78
CA GLY A 73 -29.67 1.14 -26.79
C GLY A 73 -28.19 1.25 -27.20
N GLY A 74 -27.36 0.22 -26.96
CA GLY A 74 -26.00 0.12 -27.52
C GLY A 74 -24.95 1.01 -26.85
N ARG A 75 -25.30 1.71 -25.76
CA ARG A 75 -24.39 2.61 -25.04
C ARG A 75 -23.50 1.84 -24.07
N ARG A 76 -22.22 2.20 -23.98
CA ARG A 76 -21.28 1.61 -23.01
C ARG A 76 -21.19 2.46 -21.74
N LYS A 77 -21.35 1.82 -20.57
CA LYS A 77 -21.21 2.48 -19.27
C LYS A 77 -19.74 2.70 -18.91
N VAL A 78 -19.37 3.90 -18.45
CA VAL A 78 -18.03 4.17 -17.92
C VAL A 78 -17.79 3.31 -16.68
N ASN A 79 -16.60 2.69 -16.61
CA ASN A 79 -16.25 1.73 -15.58
C ASN A 79 -15.83 2.38 -14.25
N THR A 80 -15.37 3.63 -14.29
CA THR A 80 -14.69 4.29 -13.16
C THR A 80 -15.17 5.72 -12.98
N ILE A 81 -15.42 6.10 -11.74
CA ILE A 81 -15.56 7.50 -11.35
C ILE A 81 -14.14 8.04 -11.15
N LYS A 82 -13.76 9.10 -11.88
CA LYS A 82 -12.40 9.69 -11.79
C LYS A 82 -12.18 10.37 -10.44
N GLN A 83 -13.16 11.17 -10.02
CA GLN A 83 -13.13 11.97 -8.81
C GLN A 83 -14.57 12.17 -8.33
N ALA A 84 -14.78 12.28 -7.02
CA ALA A 84 -16.05 12.68 -6.42
C ALA A 84 -15.78 13.66 -5.28
N PHE A 85 -16.44 14.82 -5.30
CA PHE A 85 -16.28 15.88 -4.28
C PHE A 85 -14.82 16.26 -3.99
N GLY A 86 -13.98 16.34 -5.03
CA GLY A 86 -12.56 16.67 -4.88
C GLY A 86 -11.65 15.48 -4.55
N PHE A 87 -12.21 14.32 -4.19
CA PHE A 87 -11.44 13.14 -3.77
C PHE A 87 -11.26 12.11 -4.89
N HIS A 88 -10.09 11.50 -4.93
CA HIS A 88 -9.73 10.41 -5.82
C HIS A 88 -9.63 9.08 -5.07
N LYS A 89 -9.63 8.00 -5.85
CA LYS A 89 -9.39 6.66 -5.33
C LYS A 89 -7.96 6.59 -4.81
N PHE A 90 -7.81 6.03 -3.62
CA PHE A 90 -6.59 5.90 -2.84
C PHE A 90 -6.00 7.20 -2.36
N ASP A 91 -6.74 8.31 -2.32
CA ASP A 91 -6.33 9.50 -1.57
C ASP A 91 -6.13 9.14 -0.09
N LYS A 92 -5.09 9.72 0.52
CA LYS A 92 -4.82 9.61 1.95
C LYS A 92 -5.63 10.69 2.64
N VAL A 93 -6.50 10.28 3.54
CA VAL A 93 -7.43 11.16 4.23
C VAL A 93 -7.38 10.91 5.74
N LEU A 94 -7.70 11.95 6.50
CA LEU A 94 -7.90 11.86 7.94
C LEU A 94 -9.41 11.73 8.21
N TYR A 95 -9.77 10.69 8.94
CA TYR A 95 -11.14 10.42 9.40
C TYR A 95 -11.07 10.12 10.90
N ASP A 96 -11.76 10.90 11.73
CA ASP A 96 -11.75 10.76 13.20
C ASP A 96 -10.34 10.63 13.80
N LYS A 97 -9.39 11.45 13.31
CA LYS A 97 -7.96 11.45 13.68
C LYS A 97 -7.17 10.20 13.25
N ILE A 98 -7.79 9.28 12.51
CA ILE A 98 -7.16 8.09 11.94
C ILE A 98 -6.80 8.36 10.48
N GLU A 99 -5.54 8.05 10.12
CA GLU A 99 -5.11 8.10 8.72
C GLU A 99 -5.64 6.88 7.95
N CYS A 100 -6.41 7.12 6.90
CA CYS A 100 -6.99 6.08 6.08
C CYS A 100 -6.92 6.41 4.58
N PHE A 101 -7.33 5.45 3.76
CA PHE A 101 -7.31 5.56 2.31
C PHE A 101 -8.70 5.32 1.72
N ILE A 102 -9.05 6.10 0.71
CA ILE A 102 -10.32 5.93 -0.01
C ILE A 102 -10.22 4.74 -0.98
N TYR A 103 -10.98 3.68 -0.75
CA TYR A 103 -11.06 2.52 -1.65
C TYR A 103 -12.26 2.56 -2.59
N GLY A 104 -13.29 3.32 -2.28
CA GLY A 104 -14.50 3.42 -3.10
C GLY A 104 -15.00 4.86 -3.19
N LEU A 105 -15.32 5.28 -4.40
CA LEU A 105 -15.96 6.56 -4.69
C LEU A 105 -17.41 6.30 -5.08
N ARG A 106 -18.34 7.12 -4.59
CA ARG A 106 -19.72 7.17 -5.06
C ARG A 106 -20.04 8.59 -5.51
N SER A 107 -20.80 8.73 -6.59
CA SER A 107 -21.22 10.03 -7.10
C SER A 107 -22.07 10.82 -6.10
N SER A 108 -22.69 10.15 -5.13
CA SER A 108 -23.45 10.76 -4.03
C SER A 108 -22.59 11.40 -2.93
N GLY A 109 -21.26 11.27 -2.96
CA GLY A 109 -20.37 11.87 -1.97
C GLY A 109 -20.12 11.00 -0.73
N TYR A 110 -20.43 9.71 -0.82
CA TYR A 110 -20.12 8.71 0.20
C TYR A 110 -18.95 7.83 -0.23
N PHE A 111 -18.01 7.60 0.70
CA PHE A 111 -16.76 6.91 0.44
C PHE A 111 -16.61 5.63 1.25
N ASP A 112 -15.97 4.61 0.65
CA ASP A 112 -15.47 3.43 1.35
C ASP A 112 -14.02 3.71 1.75
N ILE A 113 -13.77 3.81 3.06
CA ILE A 113 -12.46 4.11 3.64
C ILE A 113 -11.90 2.88 4.36
N ARG A 114 -10.61 2.64 4.16
CA ARG A 114 -9.90 1.47 4.66
C ARG A 114 -8.47 1.81 5.04
N HIS A 115 -7.87 0.97 5.88
CA HIS A 115 -6.43 0.97 6.06
C HIS A 115 -5.71 0.53 4.77
N LEU A 116 -4.41 0.79 4.68
CA LEU A 116 -3.65 0.41 3.49
C LEU A 116 -3.57 -1.12 3.32
N THR A 117 -3.57 -1.86 4.45
CA THR A 117 -3.70 -3.32 4.54
C THR A 117 -4.92 -3.83 3.78
N GLY A 118 -6.01 -3.06 3.81
CA GLY A 118 -7.30 -3.38 3.20
C GLY A 118 -8.42 -3.62 4.21
N GLU A 119 -8.10 -3.57 5.51
CA GLU A 119 -9.06 -3.62 6.61
C GLU A 119 -10.04 -2.46 6.50
N LYS A 120 -11.32 -2.78 6.58
CA LYS A 120 -12.39 -1.84 6.34
C LYS A 120 -12.67 -1.05 7.61
N ILE A 121 -12.57 0.27 7.53
CA ILE A 121 -12.91 1.17 8.63
C ILE A 121 -14.40 1.49 8.54
N ASN A 122 -14.83 2.02 7.39
CA ASN A 122 -16.23 2.37 7.17
C ASN A 122 -16.55 2.37 5.66
N ALA A 123 -17.72 1.87 5.29
CA ALA A 123 -18.16 1.74 3.90
C ALA A 123 -18.79 3.03 3.33
N SER A 124 -19.26 3.93 4.19
CA SER A 124 -20.20 5.00 3.84
C SER A 124 -19.91 6.30 4.60
N VAL A 125 -18.71 6.85 4.43
CA VAL A 125 -18.32 8.12 5.04
C VAL A 125 -18.65 9.30 4.12
N LYS A 126 -19.29 10.34 4.67
CA LYS A 126 -19.59 11.57 3.92
C LYS A 126 -18.33 12.38 3.66
N HIS A 127 -18.28 13.07 2.52
CA HIS A 127 -17.17 13.94 2.14
C HIS A 127 -16.83 15.03 3.17
N THR A 128 -17.83 15.51 3.92
CA THR A 128 -17.67 16.55 4.95
C THR A 128 -16.80 16.10 6.12
N ASN A 129 -16.75 14.79 6.39
CA ASN A 129 -16.05 14.23 7.54
C ASN A 129 -14.60 13.83 7.20
N LEU A 130 -14.18 14.07 5.96
CA LEU A 130 -12.85 13.70 5.47
C LEU A 130 -12.00 14.94 5.25
N ARG A 131 -10.78 14.90 5.76
CA ARG A 131 -9.75 15.89 5.44
C ARG A 131 -8.70 15.26 4.56
N LEU A 132 -8.43 15.86 3.39
CA LEU A 132 -7.36 15.39 2.51
C LEU A 132 -5.98 15.64 3.15
N VAL A 133 -5.15 14.60 3.18
CA VAL A 133 -3.76 14.65 3.67
C VAL A 133 -2.80 14.59 2.48
N GLU A 134 -2.98 13.59 1.61
CA GLU A 134 -2.20 13.47 0.38
C GLU A 134 -3.02 12.93 -0.79
N THR A 135 -2.82 13.53 -1.96
CA THR A 135 -3.37 13.03 -3.23
C THR A 135 -2.78 11.68 -3.63
N PHE A 136 -3.50 10.95 -4.47
CA PHE A 136 -3.16 9.61 -4.94
C PHE A 136 -1.78 9.54 -5.61
N LYS A 137 -1.00 8.54 -5.20
CA LYS A 137 0.31 8.22 -5.77
C LYS A 137 0.33 6.74 -6.13
N THR A 138 1.12 6.38 -7.13
CA THR A 138 1.28 4.97 -7.56
C THR A 138 1.77 4.08 -6.42
N ARG A 139 2.62 4.63 -5.55
CA ARG A 139 3.13 3.96 -4.36
C ARG A 139 2.47 4.58 -3.13
N ARG A 140 1.73 3.79 -2.38
CA ARG A 140 1.20 4.15 -1.07
C ARG A 140 2.02 3.52 0.02
N ILE A 141 2.27 4.30 1.06
CA ILE A 141 3.08 3.91 2.21
C ILE A 141 2.24 4.24 3.44
N ALA A 142 2.17 3.29 4.38
CA ALA A 142 1.59 3.50 5.69
C ALA A 142 2.52 2.85 6.73
N LEU A 143 2.57 3.43 7.92
CA LEU A 143 3.37 2.89 9.02
C LEU A 143 2.52 1.84 9.76
N LEU A 144 3.09 0.66 10.04
CA LEU A 144 2.33 -0.49 10.55
C LEU A 144 1.76 -0.23 11.96
N SER A 145 2.53 0.39 12.84
CA SER A 145 2.09 0.64 14.23
C SER A 145 0.92 1.62 14.33
N SER A 146 0.74 2.50 13.34
CA SER A 146 -0.42 3.41 13.24
C SER A 146 -1.67 2.76 12.62
N ILE A 147 -1.55 1.53 12.10
CA ILE A 147 -2.69 0.77 11.56
C ILE A 147 -3.41 0.02 12.68
N ASN A 148 -2.68 -0.42 13.71
CA ASN A 148 -3.22 -1.22 14.81
C ASN A 148 -3.86 -0.41 15.94
N THR A 149 -3.73 0.92 15.95
CA THR A 149 -4.29 1.80 17.01
C THR A 149 -5.82 1.83 17.07
N GLY A 150 -6.52 1.12 16.18
CA GLY A 150 -7.99 0.97 16.20
C GLY A 150 -8.49 -0.43 16.60
N VAL A 151 -7.59 -1.39 16.86
CA VAL A 151 -7.95 -2.70 17.41
C VAL A 151 -7.54 -2.65 18.88
N SER A 152 -8.45 -2.17 19.72
CA SER A 152 -8.36 -2.40 21.16
C SER A 152 -8.29 -3.91 21.39
N GLU A 153 -7.15 -4.38 21.86
CA GLU A 153 -6.98 -5.72 22.40
C GLU A 153 -8.02 -5.93 23.50
N LEU A 154 -8.96 -6.86 23.26
CA LEU A 154 -9.78 -7.52 24.26
C LEU A 154 -9.26 -8.95 24.40
#